data_AF-A0A7X6ZH73-F1
#
_entry.id   AF-A0A7X6ZH73-F1
#
_cell.length_a   1.000
_cell.length_b   1.000
_cell.length_c   1.000
_cell.angle_alpha   90.00
_cell.angle_beta   90.00
_cell.angle_gamma   90.00
#
_symmetry.space_group_name_H-M   'P 1'
#
loop_
_entity.id
_entity.type
_entity.pdbx_description
1 polymer ?
#
loop_
_entity_poly.entity_id
_entity_poly.type
_entity_poly.pdbx_seq_one_letter_code
_entity_poly.pdbx_strand_id
1 'polypeptide(L)'
;MTSIFDDNGRQIPVTVIECGPCVVLQKKTIATDGYEAAVLGFIDQKEHRLNKASLGRFKKAEVAPKRILAEIAIESGNNSEAGSTA
;
A
#
# COMPACT_ATOMS: atom_id res chain seq x y z
N MET A 1 15.38 6.17 13.58
CA MET A 1 15.32 7.61 13.89
C MET A 1 16.73 8.14 13.75
N THR A 2 16.94 9.13 12.88
CA THR A 2 18.26 9.65 12.54
C THR A 2 18.23 11.17 12.56
N SER A 3 19.38 11.81 12.50
CA SER A 3 19.47 13.27 12.39
C SER A 3 20.33 13.63 11.20
N ILE A 4 19.92 14.65 10.45
CA ILE A 4 20.69 15.22 9.35
C ILE A 4 21.12 16.62 9.77
N PHE A 5 22.37 16.96 9.47
CA PHE A 5 22.88 18.31 9.66
C PHE A 5 22.73 19.09 8.36
N ASP A 6 22.10 20.25 8.44
CA ASP A 6 21.98 21.20 7.31
C ASP A 6 23.28 22.02 7.16
N ASP A 7 23.47 22.67 6.00
CA ASP A 7 24.69 23.44 5.68
C ASP A 7 24.95 24.60 6.66
N ASN A 8 23.92 25.03 7.39
CA ASN A 8 23.99 26.04 8.43
C ASN A 8 24.31 25.48 9.83
N GLY A 9 24.71 24.20 9.94
CA GLY A 9 25.06 23.53 11.20
C GLY A 9 23.87 23.19 12.11
N ARG A 10 22.64 23.24 11.59
CA ARG A 10 21.43 22.90 12.35
C ARG A 10 21.16 21.40 12.29
N GLN A 11 20.89 20.78 13.44
CA GLN A 11 20.50 19.38 13.54
C GLN A 11 18.98 19.23 13.34
N ILE A 12 18.58 18.53 12.28
CA ILE A 12 17.17 18.24 11.99
C ILE A 12 16.89 16.77 12.33
N PRO A 13 16.01 16.47 13.30
CA PRO A 13 15.58 15.11 13.57
C PRO A 13 14.67 14.62 12.45
N VAL A 14 15.03 13.48 11.84
CA VAL A 14 14.27 12.88 10.75
C VAL A 14 13.87 11.44 11.08
N THR A 15 12.69 11.06 10.61
CA THR A 15 12.19 9.70 10.70
C THR A 15 12.34 9.04 9.33
N VAL A 16 13.14 7.99 9.26
CA VAL A 16 13.22 7.15 8.06
C VAL A 16 11.98 6.26 8.04
N ILE A 17 11.18 6.40 6.99
CA ILE A 17 10.02 5.54 6.71
C ILE A 17 10.44 4.60 5.59
N GLU A 18 10.45 3.31 5.86
CA GLU A 18 10.66 2.30 4.83
C GLU A 18 9.34 2.11 4.08
N CYS A 19 9.24 2.72 2.90
CA CYS A 19 8.18 2.41 1.93
C CYS A 19 8.69 1.29 1.01
N GLY A 20 8.69 0.05 1.51
CA GLY A 20 8.76 -1.15 0.65
C GLY A 20 7.62 -1.22 -0.39
N PRO A 21 7.59 -2.24 -1.27
CA PRO A 21 6.72 -2.26 -2.43
C PRO A 21 5.24 -2.22 -2.04
N CYS A 22 4.61 -1.06 -2.28
CA CYS A 22 3.20 -0.80 -2.07
C CYS A 22 2.44 -1.16 -3.34
N VAL A 23 1.66 -2.24 -3.30
CA VAL A 23 0.90 -2.71 -4.47
C VAL A 23 -0.59 -2.45 -4.29
N VAL A 24 -1.24 -1.93 -5.34
CA VAL A 24 -2.70 -1.76 -5.38
C VAL A 24 -3.37 -3.11 -5.64
N LEU A 25 -4.16 -3.60 -4.68
CA LEU A 25 -4.87 -4.87 -4.75
C LEU A 25 -6.28 -4.75 -5.33
N GLN A 26 -6.99 -3.68 -4.98
CA GLN A 26 -8.37 -3.49 -5.39
C GLN A 26 -8.70 -2.00 -5.38
N LYS A 27 -9.34 -1.54 -6.46
CA LYS A 27 -10.01 -0.24 -6.49
C LYS A 27 -11.48 -0.44 -6.14
N LYS A 28 -11.94 0.21 -5.08
CA LYS A 28 -13.36 0.35 -4.75
C LYS A 28 -13.89 1.59 -5.48
N THR A 29 -15.02 1.43 -6.15
CA THR A 29 -15.66 2.52 -6.90
C THR A 29 -17.06 2.77 -6.38
N ILE A 30 -17.57 3.98 -6.60
CA ILE A 30 -18.90 4.41 -6.14
C ILE A 30 -20.00 3.45 -6.61
N ALA A 31 -19.88 2.89 -7.82
CA ALA A 31 -20.87 1.99 -8.41
C ALA A 31 -20.94 0.62 -7.72
N THR A 32 -19.86 0.16 -7.07
CA THR A 32 -19.79 -1.17 -6.45
C THR A 32 -19.85 -1.12 -4.94
N ASP A 33 -19.18 -0.15 -4.32
CA ASP A 33 -18.96 -0.10 -2.88
C ASP A 33 -19.49 1.21 -2.22
N GLY A 34 -20.00 2.15 -3.01
CA GLY A 34 -20.57 3.42 -2.51
C GLY A 34 -19.55 4.50 -2.16
N TYR A 35 -18.25 4.24 -2.30
CA TYR A 35 -17.16 5.21 -2.09
C TYR A 35 -15.94 4.90 -2.96
N GLU A 36 -15.08 5.89 -3.17
CA GLU A 36 -13.86 5.77 -3.96
C GLU A 36 -12.64 5.55 -3.04
N ALA A 37 -12.03 4.38 -3.13
CA ALA A 37 -10.84 4.04 -2.33
C ALA A 37 -9.96 3.01 -3.04
N ALA A 38 -8.65 3.06 -2.78
CA ALA A 38 -7.73 1.97 -3.14
C ALA A 38 -7.32 1.18 -1.92
N VAL A 39 -7.30 -0.14 -2.09
CA VAL A 39 -6.72 -1.07 -1.11
C VAL A 39 -5.29 -1.34 -1.51
N LEU A 40 -4.37 -0.92 -0.64
CA LEU A 40 -2.95 -1.13 -0.79
C LEU A 40 -2.49 -2.30 0.07
N GLY A 41 -1.55 -3.06 -0.47
CA GLY A 41 -0.85 -4.13 0.22
C GLY A 41 0.61 -3.76 0.46
N PHE A 42 1.06 -3.89 1.70
CA PHE A 42 2.42 -3.61 2.15
C PHE A 42 3.03 -4.84 2.83
N ILE A 43 4.33 -5.06 2.59
CA ILE A 43 5.14 -6.21 3.03
C ILE A 43 4.69 -7.55 2.44
N ASP A 44 5.60 -8.30 1.83
CA ASP A 44 5.31 -9.66 1.36
C ASP A 44 5.17 -10.67 2.50
N GLN A 45 4.21 -11.59 2.37
CA GLN A 45 3.95 -12.67 3.30
C GLN A 45 3.89 -14.01 2.57
N LYS A 46 4.45 -15.06 3.19
CA LYS A 46 4.40 -16.42 2.64
C LYS A 46 2.97 -16.96 2.61
N GLU A 47 2.61 -17.64 1.53
CA GLU A 47 1.26 -18.18 1.28
C GLU A 47 0.73 -19.10 2.39
N HIS A 48 1.60 -19.92 3.00
CA HIS A 48 1.18 -20.83 4.08
C HIS A 48 0.67 -20.12 5.34
N ARG A 49 0.93 -18.81 5.49
CA ARG A 49 0.49 -18.01 6.63
C ARG A 49 -0.84 -17.30 6.37
N LEU A 50 -1.46 -17.49 5.20
CA LEU A 50 -2.72 -16.85 4.84
C LEU A 50 -3.87 -17.86 4.82
N ASN A 51 -5.05 -17.38 5.22
CA ASN A 51 -6.28 -18.14 5.08
C ASN A 51 -6.72 -18.21 3.62
N LYS A 52 -7.47 -19.26 3.25
CA LYS A 52 -7.95 -19.51 1.88
C LYS A 52 -8.71 -18.32 1.27
N ALA A 53 -9.52 -17.62 2.08
CA ALA A 53 -10.27 -16.44 1.64
C ALA A 53 -9.35 -15.27 1.23
N SER A 54 -8.32 -15.00 2.04
CA SER A 54 -7.33 -13.97 1.76
C SER A 54 -6.54 -14.30 0.49
N LEU A 55 -6.11 -15.56 0.35
CA LEU A 55 -5.45 -16.07 -0.86
C LEU A 55 -6.30 -15.88 -2.13
N GLY A 56 -7.61 -16.10 -2.05
CA GLY A 56 -8.52 -15.85 -3.19
C GLY A 56 -8.53 -14.39 -3.65
N ARG A 57 -8.44 -13.45 -2.70
CA ARG A 57 -8.37 -12.01 -3.00
C ARG A 57 -7.07 -11.63 -3.71
N PHE A 58 -5.93 -12.16 -3.24
CA PHE A 58 -4.62 -11.91 -3.86
C PHE A 58 -4.51 -12.54 -5.26
N LYS A 59 -5.03 -13.75 -5.44
CA LYS A 59 -5.07 -14.42 -6.75
C LYS A 59 -5.90 -13.66 -7.78
N LYS A 60 -7.02 -13.05 -7.38
CA LYS A 60 -7.85 -12.24 -8.29
C LYS A 60 -7.14 -10.96 -8.77
N ALA A 61 -6.21 -10.45 -7.98
CA ALA A 61 -5.42 -9.27 -8.31
C ALA A 61 -4.05 -9.62 -8.93
N GLU A 62 -3.71 -10.92 -9.06
CA GLU A 62 -2.40 -11.41 -9.51
C GLU A 62 -1.19 -10.85 -8.72
N VAL A 63 -1.41 -10.45 -7.46
CA VAL A 63 -0.36 -9.88 -6.60
C VAL A 63 0.14 -10.91 -5.58
N ALA A 64 1.43 -10.85 -5.26
CA ALA A 64 1.99 -11.60 -4.14
C ALA A 64 1.23 -11.33 -2.82
N PRO A 65 1.11 -12.32 -1.92
CA PRO A 65 0.37 -12.13 -0.68
C PRO A 65 1.04 -11.04 0.18
N LYS A 66 0.27 -10.04 0.59
CA LYS A 66 0.76 -8.94 1.42
C LYS A 66 0.31 -9.10 2.88
N ARG A 67 1.15 -8.70 3.83
CA ARG A 67 0.90 -8.81 5.28
C ARG A 67 -0.03 -7.72 5.79
N ILE A 68 0.19 -6.49 5.34
CA ILE A 68 -0.55 -5.31 5.78
C ILE A 68 -1.44 -4.87 4.64
N LEU A 69 -2.72 -4.66 4.95
CA LEU A 69 -3.73 -4.13 4.04
C LEU A 69 -4.22 -2.82 4.62
N ALA A 70 -4.15 -1.75 3.83
CA ALA A 70 -4.67 -0.45 4.21
C ALA A 70 -5.61 0.07 3.10
N GLU A 71 -6.73 0.66 3.49
CA GLU A 71 -7.61 1.36 2.56
C GLU A 71 -7.26 2.86 2.61
N ILE A 72 -7.05 3.46 1.45
CA ILE A 72 -6.82 4.89 1.31
C ILE A 72 -7.94 5.46 0.45
N ALA A 73 -8.62 6.47 0.96
CA ALA A 73 -9.61 7.23 0.19
C ALA A 73 -8.88 7.96 -0.96
N ILE A 74 -9.37 7.79 -2.17
CA ILE A 74 -8.84 8.49 -3.35
C ILE A 74 -9.80 9.63 -3.64
N GLU A 75 -9.30 10.86 -3.64
CA GLU A 75 -9.99 11.99 -4.25
C GLU A 75 -9.89 11.87 -5.78
N SER A 76 -11.03 11.99 -6.44
CA SER A 76 -11.24 11.75 -7.87
C SER A 76 -10.27 12.56 -8.74
N GLY A 77 -9.14 11.95 -9.11
CA GLY A 77 -8.08 12.60 -9.89
C GLY A 77 -6.79 11.80 -10.02
N ASN A 78 -6.51 10.85 -9.11
CA ASN A 78 -5.34 9.98 -9.21
C ASN A 78 -5.74 8.60 -9.75
N ASN A 79 -5.39 8.36 -11.02
CA ASN A 79 -5.64 7.10 -11.71
C ASN A 79 -4.49 6.12 -11.41
N SER A 80 -4.58 5.41 -10.29
CA SER A 80 -3.68 4.30 -9.98
C SER A 80 -4.35 2.97 -10.39
N GLU A 81 -3.82 2.35 -11.44
CA GLU A 81 -4.29 1.05 -11.94
C GLU A 81 -4.00 -0.07 -10.93
N ALA A 82 -4.89 -1.06 -10.86
CA ALA A 82 -4.68 -2.26 -10.07
C ALA A 82 -3.44 -3.01 -10.61
N GLY A 83 -2.47 -3.31 -9.73
CA GLY A 83 -1.17 -3.87 -10.13
C GLY A 83 -0.04 -2.85 -10.26
N SER A 84 -0.30 -1.54 -10.17
CA SER A 84 0.76 -0.55 -10.12
C SER A 84 1.51 -0.63 -8.78
N THR A 85 2.83 -0.82 -8.86
CA THR A 85 3.79 -0.59 -7.77
C THR A 85 4.20 0.86 -7.75
N ALA A 86 4.11 1.50 -6.58
CA ALA A 86 4.80 2.76 -6.30
C ALA A 86 6.17 2.47 -5.65
#